data_AF-A0A3M9MV32-F1
#
_entry.id   AF-A0A3M9MV32-F1
#
_cell.length_a   1.000
_cell.length_b   1.000
_cell.length_c   1.000
_cell.angle_alpha   90.00
_cell.angle_beta   90.00
_cell.angle_gamma   90.00
#
_symmetry.space_group_name_H-M   'P 1'
#
loop_
_entity.id
_entity.type
_entity.pdbx_description
1 polymer ?
#
loop_
_entity_poly.entity_id
_entity_poly.type
_entity_poly.pdbx_seq_one_letter_code
_entity_poly.pdbx_strand_id
1 'polypeptide(L)' 'MKSKISFWVSGLFLVFCLTLQSPSAQAQCAMCTASVESSSNQDGDSIANGLNKGILYLMAIPYVIAGCVGFFWYKYSKRK' A
#
# COMPACT_ATOMS: atom_id res chain seq x y z
N MET A 1 28.93 5.87 31.76
CA MET A 1 28.95 5.09 30.49
C MET A 1 27.99 3.90 30.52
N LYS A 2 27.96 3.11 31.60
CA LYS A 2 27.08 1.93 31.75
C LYS A 2 25.56 2.25 31.63
N SER A 3 25.07 3.40 32.10
CA SER A 3 23.64 3.74 31.97
C SER A 3 23.21 4.13 30.56
N LYS A 4 24.10 4.73 29.76
CA LYS A 4 23.84 5.01 28.34
C LYS A 4 23.75 3.71 27.55
N ILE A 5 24.69 2.78 27.77
CA ILE A 5 24.63 1.43 27.17
C ILE A 5 23.38 0.67 27.61
N SER A 6 23.01 0.72 28.89
CA SER A 6 21.78 0.08 29.38
C SER A 6 20.51 0.66 28.73
N PHE A 7 20.46 1.98 28.54
CA PHE A 7 19.35 2.64 27.85
C PHE A 7 19.22 2.22 26.39
N TRP A 8 20.34 2.17 25.66
CA TRP A 8 20.36 1.73 24.26
C TRP A 8 20.03 0.24 24.12
N VAL A 9 20.53 -0.61 25.01
CA VAL A 9 20.21 -2.05 25.03
C VAL A 9 18.74 -2.28 25.35
N SER A 10 18.18 -1.53 26.30
CA SER A 10 16.74 -1.60 26.61
C SER A 10 15.87 -1.13 25.45
N GLY A 11 16.25 -0.06 24.75
CA GLY A 11 15.56 0.41 23.55
C GLY A 11 15.61 -0.60 22.41
N LEU A 12 16.77 -1.22 22.18
CA LEU A 12 16.95 -2.23 21.12
C LEU A 12 16.18 -3.52 21.44
N PHE A 13 16.14 -3.93 22.71
CA PHE A 13 15.34 -5.06 23.18
C PHE A 13 13.83 -4.80 23.03
N LEU A 14 13.36 -3.59 23.34
CA LEU A 14 11.97 -3.21 23.14
C LEU A 14 11.57 -3.30 21.66
N VAL A 15 12.37 -2.73 20.76
CA VAL A 15 12.14 -2.80 19.30
C VAL A 15 12.11 -4.25 18.83
N PHE A 16 13.05 -5.07 19.30
CA PHE A 16 13.09 -6.51 18.98
C PHE A 16 11.79 -7.22 19.41
N CYS A 17 11.31 -7.00 20.65
CA CYS A 17 10.05 -7.57 21.12
C CYS A 17 8.83 -7.12 20.29
N LEU A 18 8.78 -5.85 19.84
CA LEU A 18 7.69 -5.36 19.00
C LEU A 18 7.67 -6.03 17.61
N THR A 19 8.83 -6.38 17.05
CA THR A 19 8.92 -7.05 15.74
C THR A 19 8.59 -8.53 15.75
N LEU A 20 8.60 -9.17 16.92
CA LEU A 20 8.24 -10.60 17.07
C LEU A 20 6.73 -10.85 17.02
N GLN A 21 5.91 -9.80 17.14
CA GLN A 21 4.48 -9.91 16.95
C GLN A 21 4.18 -9.87 15.45
N SER A 22 4.18 -11.03 14.81
CA SER A 22 3.55 -11.24 13.51
C SER A 22 2.07 -11.50 13.76
N PRO A 23 1.17 -10.49 13.67
CA PRO A 23 -0.25 -10.80 13.66
C PRO A 23 -0.51 -11.71 12.47
N SER A 24 -1.27 -12.80 12.65
CA SER A 24 -1.94 -13.44 11.51
C SER A 24 -2.61 -12.30 10.73
N ALA A 25 -2.42 -12.29 9.42
CA ALA A 25 -2.77 -11.17 8.54
C ALA A 25 -4.29 -10.94 8.47
N GLN A 26 -4.91 -10.54 9.58
CA GLN A 26 -6.24 -9.96 9.60
C GLN A 26 -6.09 -8.49 9.19
N ALA A 27 -6.59 -8.23 8.00
CA ALA A 27 -6.87 -6.89 7.47
C ALA A 27 -7.45 -5.96 8.56
N GLN A 28 -6.65 -5.00 9.04
CA GLN A 28 -7.09 -4.00 10.03
C GLN A 28 -7.83 -2.80 9.40
N CYS A 29 -8.09 -2.86 8.09
CA CYS A 29 -8.84 -1.84 7.36
C CYS A 29 -10.00 -2.52 6.64
N ALA A 30 -11.21 -1.97 6.76
CA ALA A 30 -12.42 -2.45 6.07
C ALA A 30 -12.21 -2.62 4.55
N MET A 31 -11.27 -1.86 3.98
CA MET A 31 -10.85 -1.94 2.58
C MET A 31 -10.21 -3.28 2.21
N CYS A 32 -9.38 -3.85 3.08
CA CYS A 32 -8.72 -5.13 2.82
C CYS A 32 -9.70 -6.31 3.00
N THR A 33 -10.62 -6.24 3.97
CA THR A 33 -11.70 -7.22 4.14
C THR A 33 -12.66 -7.22 2.94
N ALA A 34 -13.10 -6.04 2.49
CA ALA A 34 -13.97 -5.94 1.32
C ALA A 34 -13.31 -6.52 0.06
N SER A 35 -11.98 -6.35 -0.08
CA SER A 35 -11.20 -6.91 -1.20
C SER A 35 -11.09 -8.44 -1.14
N VAL A 36 -10.91 -9.01 0.06
CA VAL A 36 -10.83 -10.47 0.25
C VAL A 36 -12.21 -11.11 0.11
N GLU A 37 -13.26 -10.50 0.67
CA GLU A 37 -14.63 -11.03 0.63
C GLU A 37 -15.27 -10.97 -0.76
N SER A 38 -14.96 -9.94 -1.56
CA SER A 38 -15.36 -9.88 -2.97
C SER A 38 -14.60 -10.89 -3.86
N SER A 39 -13.44 -11.36 -3.40
CA SER A 39 -12.63 -12.39 -4.07
C SER A 39 -13.02 -13.82 -3.67
N SER A 40 -13.52 -14.04 -2.45
CA SER A 40 -13.88 -15.37 -1.93
C SER A 40 -15.30 -15.82 -2.27
N ASN A 41 -16.21 -14.90 -2.56
CA ASN A 41 -17.62 -15.20 -2.89
C ASN A 41 -17.89 -15.46 -4.38
N GLN A 42 -16.86 -15.46 -5.22
CA GLN A 42 -16.99 -15.74 -6.64
C GLN A 42 -16.17 -16.98 -6.97
N ASP A 43 -16.89 -18.09 -7.19
CA ASP A 43 -16.30 -19.38 -7.56
C ASP A 43 -15.37 -19.22 -8.77
N GLY A 44 -14.08 -19.52 -8.57
CA GLY A 44 -13.12 -19.75 -9.65
C GLY A 44 -11.90 -18.82 -9.64
N ASP A 45 -10.72 -19.45 -9.67
CA ASP A 45 -9.36 -18.88 -9.77
C ASP A 45 -9.17 -17.67 -10.73
N SER A 46 -10.11 -17.42 -11.63
CA SER A 46 -10.14 -16.27 -12.54
C SER A 46 -10.31 -14.89 -11.85
N ILE A 47 -10.97 -14.84 -10.69
CA ILE A 47 -11.28 -13.58 -9.99
C ILE A 47 -10.05 -13.02 -9.28
N ALA A 48 -9.21 -13.88 -8.70
CA ALA A 48 -7.97 -13.49 -8.04
C ALA A 48 -6.97 -12.81 -9.00
N ASN A 49 -6.90 -13.28 -10.25
CA ASN A 49 -6.09 -12.63 -11.29
C ASN A 49 -6.69 -11.30 -11.76
N GLY A 50 -8.02 -11.17 -11.73
CA GLY A 50 -8.74 -9.92 -12.01
C GLY A 50 -8.50 -8.81 -10.99
N LEU A 51 -8.31 -9.16 -9.70
CA LEU A 51 -8.04 -8.20 -8.63
C LEU A 51 -6.72 -7.44 -8.83
N ASN A 52 -5.64 -8.16 -9.19
CA ASN A 52 -4.34 -7.53 -9.48
C ASN A 52 -4.45 -6.57 -10.68
N LYS A 53 -5.25 -6.92 -11.69
CA LYS A 53 -5.55 -6.01 -12.82
C LYS A 53 -6.35 -4.78 -12.38
N GLY A 54 -7.32 -4.94 -11.47
CA GLY A 54 -8.08 -3.82 -10.89
C GLY A 54 -7.19 -2.85 -10.12
N ILE A 55 -6.26 -3.35 -9.30
CA ILE A 55 -5.29 -2.54 -8.55
C ILE A 55 -4.36 -1.78 -9.50
N LEU A 56 -3.82 -2.46 -10.52
CA LEU A 56 -3.02 -1.80 -11.56
C LEU A 56 -3.80 -0.72 -12.31
N TYR A 57 -5.09 -0.94 -12.58
CA TYR A 57 -5.95 0.04 -13.25
C TYR A 57 -6.18 1.28 -12.38
N LEU A 58 -6.52 1.10 -11.09
CA LEU A 58 -6.71 2.21 -10.15
C LEU A 58 -5.41 3.00 -9.91
N MET A 59 -4.27 2.32 -9.88
CA MET A 59 -2.95 2.98 -9.77
C MET A 59 -2.55 3.72 -11.05
N ALA A 60 -2.97 3.26 -12.24
CA ALA A 60 -2.63 3.92 -13.50
C ALA A 60 -3.36 5.26 -13.70
N ILE A 61 -4.61 5.37 -13.22
CA ILE A 61 -5.45 6.57 -13.35
C ILE A 61 -4.76 7.88 -12.94
N PRO A 62 -4.16 8.02 -11.73
CA PRO A 62 -3.53 9.28 -11.32
C PRO A 62 -2.36 9.69 -12.22
N TYR A 63 -1.58 8.74 -12.75
CA TYR A 63 -0.48 9.04 -13.67
C TYR A 63 -0.98 9.51 -15.04
N VAL A 64 -2.05 8.90 -15.55
CA VAL A 64 -2.69 9.30 -16.81
C VAL A 64 -3.24 10.72 -16.69
N ILE A 65 -3.96 11.02 -15.60
CA ILE A 65 -4.51 12.35 -15.34
C ILE A 65 -3.39 13.40 -15.25
N ALA A 66 -2.33 13.12 -14.48
CA ALA A 66 -1.19 14.03 -14.35
C ALA A 66 -0.50 14.28 -15.71
N GLY A 67 -0.32 13.23 -16.52
CA GLY A 67 0.25 13.34 -17.87
C GLY A 67 -0.61 14.20 -18.81
N CYS A 68 -1.93 13.99 -18.81
CA CYS A 68 -2.86 14.80 -19.60
C CYS A 68 -2.81 16.28 -19.20
N VAL A 69 -2.89 16.57 -17.90
CA VAL A 69 -2.83 17.94 -17.38
C VAL A 69 -1.51 18.61 -17.76
N GLY A 70 -0.38 17.92 -17.57
CA GLY A 70 0.94 18.43 -17.95
C GLY A 70 1.07 18.70 -19.45
N PHE A 71 0.55 17.80 -20.29
CA PHE A 71 0.56 17.97 -21.75
C PHE A 71 -0.26 19.19 -22.20
N PHE A 72 -1.49 19.33 -21.70
CA PHE A 72 -2.34 20.49 -22.03
C PHE A 72 -1.75 21.79 -21.49
N TRP A 73 -1.18 21.79 -20.29
CA TRP A 73 -0.48 22.94 -19.72
C TRP A 73 0.69 23.37 -20.60
N TYR A 74 1.56 22.44 -20.98
CA TYR A 74 2.70 22.73 -21.85
C TYR A 74 2.23 23.31 -23.18
N LYS A 75 1.23 22.70 -23.80
CA LYS A 75 0.71 23.14 -25.09
C LYS A 75 0.03 24.50 -25.01
N TYR A 76 -0.62 24.84 -23.90
CA TYR A 76 -1.20 26.17 -23.69
C TYR A 76 -0.13 27.22 -23.37
N SER A 77 0.85 26.87 -22.53
CA SER A 77 1.96 27.76 -22.16
C SER A 77 2.81 28.15 -23.38
N LYS A 78 3.04 27.23 -24.32
CA LYS A 78 3.77 27.48 -25.58
C LYS A 78 2.98 28.23 -26.67
N ARG A 79 1.70 28.53 -26.42
CA ARG A 79 0.81 29.27 -27.35
C ARG A 79 0.66 30.73 -26.95
N LYS A 80 1.27 31.13 -25.82
CA LYS A 80 1.67 32.50 -25.51
C LYS A 80 3.14 32.67 -25.89
#